data_AF-A0A914KII2-F1
#
_entry.id   AF-A0A914KII2-F1
#
_cell.length_a   1.000
_cell.length_b   1.000
_cell.length_c   1.000
_cell.angle_alpha   90.00
_cell.angle_beta   90.00
_cell.angle_gamma   90.00
#
_symmetry.space_group_name_H-M   'P 1'
#
loop_
_entity.id
_entity.type
_entity.pdbx_description
1 polymer ?
#
loop_
_entity_poly.entity_id
_entity_poly.type
_entity_poly.pdbx_seq_one_letter_code
_entity_poly.pdbx_strand_id
1 'polypeptide(L)'
;MTEEEENNGEDGGGDNEENSNVTTDEEELSRMSTSEFNEQQQIDNNNLLKKRISVSMESMDDYDDDDNEQEEGNGSYGEDFSTARSLMETSKEFSEEHLPKITLEQCKNFCKNASKIAVQYGTSLSSEFNGNNLKSLLQKIEPPRLDELPPVVDPLTWYILLRVVDRFQEVNGRVPKEESDLREMKRILGELLGETKDSELIKKQEQLFSDQIIVEICRFGASELHVISAIVGGVAAQEAIKLCTNQYIPVDNSLIYDGNSQNATSFKN
;
A
#
# COMPACT_ATOMS: atom_id res chain seq x y z
N MET A 1 27.66 -62.68 -32.55
CA MET A 1 26.74 -63.66 -31.91
C MET A 1 25.77 -62.80 -31.12
N THR A 2 24.71 -62.34 -31.80
CA THR A 2 23.33 -62.94 -31.79
C THR A 2 22.65 -62.53 -30.47
N GLU A 3 21.53 -61.80 -30.43
CA GLU A 3 20.34 -61.80 -31.29
C GLU A 3 19.62 -60.44 -31.24
N GLU A 4 18.96 -60.12 -32.37
CA GLU A 4 17.82 -59.21 -32.50
C GLU A 4 16.55 -59.97 -32.07
N GLU A 5 15.58 -59.29 -31.43
CA GLU A 5 14.16 -59.56 -31.67
C GLU A 5 13.36 -58.24 -31.59
N GLU A 6 12.67 -57.96 -32.70
CA GLU A 6 11.60 -56.99 -32.89
C GLU A 6 10.30 -57.45 -32.19
N ASN A 7 9.45 -56.54 -31.69
CA ASN A 7 8.17 -56.21 -32.36
C ASN A 7 7.23 -55.27 -31.57
N ASN A 8 6.65 -54.33 -32.33
CA ASN A 8 5.29 -53.77 -32.32
C ASN A 8 4.73 -53.02 -31.10
N GLY A 9 4.78 -51.68 -31.18
CA GLY A 9 3.65 -50.86 -31.64
C GLY A 9 2.41 -50.77 -30.75
N GLU A 10 2.15 -49.56 -30.21
CA GLU A 10 0.82 -48.97 -30.19
C GLU A 10 0.88 -47.44 -30.07
N ASP A 11 -0.03 -46.82 -30.80
CA ASP A 11 -0.23 -45.41 -31.08
C ASP A 11 -0.88 -44.69 -29.88
N GLY A 12 -0.55 -43.42 -29.65
CA GLY A 12 -1.09 -42.66 -28.53
C GLY A 12 -0.52 -41.25 -28.46
N GLY A 13 -1.10 -40.35 -29.27
CA GLY A 13 -0.86 -38.91 -29.16
C GLY A 13 -1.27 -38.32 -27.81
N GLY A 14 -0.60 -37.25 -27.42
CA GLY A 14 -0.91 -36.47 -26.22
C GLY A 14 0.20 -35.49 -25.87
N ASP A 15 0.05 -34.27 -26.36
CA ASP A 15 0.36 -33.00 -25.71
C ASP A 15 1.80 -32.74 -25.22
N ASN A 16 2.62 -32.21 -26.14
CA ASN A 16 3.77 -31.37 -25.83
C ASN A 16 3.42 -29.92 -26.23
N GLU A 17 2.64 -29.23 -25.41
CA GLU A 17 2.55 -27.76 -25.42
C GLU A 17 2.63 -27.27 -23.98
N GLU A 18 3.52 -26.31 -23.77
CA GLU A 18 3.71 -25.39 -22.62
C GLU A 18 5.15 -25.41 -22.09
N ASN A 19 6.07 -24.91 -22.92
CA ASN A 19 7.26 -24.25 -22.37
C ASN A 19 7.85 -23.22 -23.35
N SER A 20 7.14 -22.10 -23.54
CA SER A 20 7.71 -20.87 -24.09
C SER A 20 6.80 -19.68 -23.79
N ASN A 21 7.05 -18.94 -22.70
CA ASN A 21 6.72 -17.51 -22.54
C ASN A 21 6.97 -17.00 -21.10
N VAL A 22 8.19 -17.14 -20.57
CA VAL A 22 8.56 -16.47 -19.30
C VAL A 22 9.84 -15.62 -19.43
N THR A 23 10.37 -15.43 -20.64
CA THR A 23 11.63 -14.68 -20.86
C THR A 23 11.50 -13.45 -21.76
N THR A 24 10.30 -12.94 -22.02
CA THR A 24 10.08 -11.81 -22.95
C THR A 24 9.96 -10.45 -22.26
N ASP A 25 9.48 -10.39 -21.02
CA ASP A 25 9.05 -9.10 -20.43
C ASP A 25 10.23 -8.27 -19.90
N GLU A 26 11.28 -8.90 -19.34
CA GLU A 26 12.47 -8.18 -18.85
C GLU A 26 13.36 -7.66 -19.99
N GLU A 27 13.44 -8.37 -21.12
CA GLU A 27 14.23 -7.92 -22.27
C GLU A 27 13.55 -6.76 -23.03
N GLU A 28 12.21 -6.75 -23.13
CA GLU A 28 11.47 -5.64 -23.77
C GLU A 28 11.56 -4.34 -22.97
N LEU A 29 11.45 -4.41 -21.64
CA LEU A 29 11.57 -3.24 -20.75
C LEU A 29 12.94 -2.55 -20.83
N SER A 30 14.01 -3.31 -21.11
CA SER A 30 15.38 -2.78 -21.25
C SER A 30 15.64 -2.05 -22.57
N ARG A 31 14.77 -2.24 -23.58
CA ARG A 31 14.89 -1.66 -24.94
C ARG A 31 13.99 -0.45 -25.17
N MET A 32 13.05 -0.19 -24.25
CA MET A 32 12.12 0.93 -24.35
C MET A 32 12.80 2.27 -24.06
N SER A 33 12.53 3.26 -24.90
CA SER A 33 12.88 4.65 -24.62
C SER A 33 12.06 5.18 -23.42
N THR A 34 12.56 6.20 -22.74
CA THR A 34 11.88 6.81 -21.59
C THR A 34 10.48 7.33 -21.93
N SER A 35 10.21 7.72 -23.19
CA SER A 35 8.87 8.10 -23.65
C SER A 35 7.93 6.91 -23.76
N GLU A 36 8.40 5.79 -24.31
CA GLU A 36 7.59 4.56 -24.47
C GLU A 36 7.26 3.94 -23.10
N PHE A 37 8.20 4.00 -22.15
CA PHE A 37 7.96 3.53 -20.78
C PHE A 37 6.87 4.34 -20.06
N ASN A 38 6.84 5.66 -20.26
CA ASN A 38 5.83 6.53 -19.65
C ASN A 38 4.43 6.32 -20.28
N GLU A 39 4.35 6.10 -21.59
CA GLU A 39 3.09 5.77 -22.27
C GLU A 39 2.54 4.41 -21.80
N GLN A 40 3.40 3.41 -21.66
CA GLN A 40 2.99 2.09 -21.16
C GLN A 40 2.47 2.17 -19.71
N GLN A 41 3.14 2.92 -18.82
CA GLN A 41 2.61 3.17 -17.48
C GLN A 41 1.26 3.89 -17.49
N GLN A 42 1.04 4.84 -18.41
CA GLN A 42 -0.24 5.51 -18.56
C GLN A 42 -1.34 4.54 -19.01
N ILE A 43 -1.04 3.65 -19.95
CA ILE A 43 -1.96 2.62 -20.44
C ILE A 43 -2.31 1.64 -19.32
N ASP A 44 -1.32 1.17 -18.57
CA ASP A 44 -1.51 0.24 -17.46
C ASP A 44 -2.33 0.86 -16.33
N ASN A 45 -2.06 2.12 -16.00
CA ASN A 45 -2.86 2.88 -15.04
C ASN A 45 -4.31 3.04 -15.50
N ASN A 46 -4.54 3.37 -16.77
CA ASN A 46 -5.88 3.49 -17.34
C ASN A 46 -6.62 2.14 -17.36
N ASN A 47 -5.92 1.04 -17.62
CA ASN A 47 -6.49 -0.30 -17.59
C ASN A 47 -6.82 -0.75 -16.15
N LEU A 48 -5.97 -0.42 -15.18
CA LEU A 48 -6.27 -0.63 -13.76
C LEU A 48 -7.48 0.20 -13.30
N LEU A 49 -7.60 1.45 -13.74
CA LEU A 49 -8.77 2.29 -13.48
C LEU A 49 -10.05 1.66 -14.04
N LYS A 50 -10.03 1.21 -15.29
CA LYS A 50 -11.17 0.51 -15.91
C LYS A 50 -11.54 -0.76 -15.16
N LYS A 51 -10.56 -1.55 -14.73
CA LYS A 51 -10.77 -2.80 -13.98
C LYS A 51 -11.30 -2.55 -12.56
N ARG A 52 -10.84 -1.48 -11.88
CA ARG A 52 -11.37 -1.09 -10.56
C ARG A 52 -12.83 -0.65 -10.65
N ILE A 53 -13.19 0.08 -11.70
CA ILE A 53 -14.57 0.52 -11.94
C ILE A 53 -15.50 -0.68 -12.22
N SER A 54 -15.04 -1.67 -13.02
CA SER A 54 -15.85 -2.86 -13.32
C SER A 54 -16.09 -3.73 -12.09
N VAL A 55 -15.08 -3.91 -11.23
CA VAL A 55 -15.23 -4.70 -9.99
C VAL A 55 -16.21 -4.03 -9.02
N SER A 56 -16.23 -2.70 -8.93
CA SER A 56 -17.22 -1.98 -8.12
C SER A 56 -18.66 -2.13 -8.63
N MET A 57 -18.87 -2.43 -9.92
CA MET A 57 -20.20 -2.70 -10.48
C MET A 57 -20.70 -4.12 -10.16
N GLU A 58 -19.82 -5.12 -10.16
CA GLU A 58 -20.23 -6.52 -9.89
C GLU A 58 -20.52 -6.80 -8.41
N SER A 59 -19.92 -6.06 -7.47
CA SER A 59 -20.18 -6.21 -6.04
C SER A 59 -21.45 -5.50 -5.53
N MET A 60 -22.24 -4.91 -6.44
CA MET A 60 -23.41 -4.09 -6.11
C MET A 60 -24.74 -4.85 -6.22
N ASP A 61 -24.74 -6.08 -6.76
CA ASP A 61 -25.96 -6.83 -7.12
C ASP A 61 -26.53 -7.74 -6.00
N ASP A 62 -25.95 -7.77 -4.79
CA ASP A 62 -26.40 -8.66 -3.68
C ASP A 62 -27.07 -7.91 -2.51
N TYR A 63 -28.02 -7.03 -2.80
CA TYR A 63 -29.03 -6.59 -1.82
C TYR A 63 -30.42 -6.65 -2.44
N ASP A 64 -31.06 -7.82 -2.36
CA ASP A 64 -32.51 -7.97 -2.52
C ASP A 64 -33.21 -7.22 -1.38
N ASP A 65 -33.74 -6.02 -1.65
CA ASP A 65 -34.75 -5.38 -0.81
C ASP A 65 -36.11 -5.53 -1.52
N ASP A 66 -36.80 -6.60 -1.12
CA ASP A 66 -38.19 -6.90 -1.44
C ASP A 66 -39.08 -5.94 -0.64
N ASP A 67 -39.26 -4.71 -1.10
CA ASP A 67 -40.22 -3.78 -0.49
C ASP A 67 -41.11 -3.08 -1.52
N ASN A 68 -42.33 -3.60 -1.56
CA ASN A 68 -43.48 -3.14 -2.31
C ASN A 68 -44.26 -2.18 -1.40
N GLU A 69 -43.82 -0.92 -1.24
CA GLU A 69 -44.54 0.05 -0.40
C GLU A 69 -44.93 1.34 -1.11
N GLN A 70 -46.22 1.64 -0.90
CA GLN A 70 -47.05 2.64 -1.54
C GLN A 70 -46.63 4.06 -1.15
N GLU A 71 -46.84 4.98 -2.10
CA GLU A 71 -46.76 6.42 -1.91
C GLU A 71 -47.61 6.86 -0.71
N GLU A 72 -46.98 7.42 0.34
CA GLU A 72 -47.49 8.54 1.13
C GLU A 72 -46.48 8.95 2.23
N GLY A 73 -45.97 10.18 2.22
CA GLY A 73 -45.24 10.73 3.39
C GLY A 73 -44.19 11.81 3.10
N ASN A 74 -44.51 13.05 3.49
CA ASN A 74 -43.71 14.27 3.42
C ASN A 74 -42.26 14.20 3.95
N GLY A 75 -41.34 14.84 3.21
CA GLY A 75 -40.16 15.53 3.76
C GLY A 75 -38.82 14.85 3.46
N SER A 76 -37.93 15.58 2.78
CA SER A 76 -36.54 15.22 2.39
C SER A 76 -36.38 14.29 1.17
N TYR A 77 -37.01 13.12 1.14
CA TYR A 77 -36.72 12.12 0.09
C TYR A 77 -37.09 12.57 -1.35
N GLY A 78 -38.11 13.42 -1.50
CA GLY A 78 -38.54 13.93 -2.80
C GLY A 78 -37.62 14.98 -3.41
N GLU A 79 -36.95 15.80 -2.59
CA GLU A 79 -35.99 16.83 -3.03
C GLU A 79 -34.62 16.22 -3.38
N ASP A 80 -34.19 15.22 -2.61
CA ASP A 80 -32.98 14.46 -2.93
C ASP A 80 -33.13 13.72 -4.28
N PHE A 81 -34.34 13.25 -4.58
CA PHE A 81 -34.64 12.57 -5.84
C PHE A 81 -34.76 13.50 -7.05
N SER A 82 -35.25 14.74 -6.87
CA SER A 82 -35.24 15.75 -7.94
C SER A 82 -33.82 16.24 -8.22
N THR A 83 -33.02 16.43 -7.18
CA THR A 83 -31.61 16.85 -7.27
C THR A 83 -30.77 15.79 -7.98
N ALA A 84 -30.90 14.51 -7.61
CA ALA A 84 -30.18 13.41 -8.25
C ALA A 84 -30.52 13.27 -9.74
N ARG A 85 -31.79 13.49 -10.13
CA ARG A 85 -32.19 13.49 -11.55
C ARG A 85 -31.62 14.65 -12.33
N SER A 86 -31.65 15.85 -11.76
CA SER A 86 -31.03 17.02 -12.38
C SER A 86 -29.53 16.81 -12.59
N LEU A 87 -28.83 16.24 -11.61
CA LEU A 87 -27.42 15.91 -11.72
C LEU A 87 -27.14 14.89 -12.84
N MET A 88 -27.96 13.85 -12.93
CA MET A 88 -27.85 12.84 -13.99
C MET A 88 -28.04 13.47 -15.39
N GLU A 89 -29.02 14.36 -15.54
CA GLU A 89 -29.28 15.06 -16.81
C GLU A 89 -28.10 15.95 -17.21
N THR A 90 -27.60 16.78 -16.28
CA THR A 90 -26.39 17.58 -16.51
C THR A 90 -25.19 16.69 -16.86
N SER A 91 -25.01 15.55 -16.20
CA SER A 91 -23.88 14.67 -16.48
C SER A 91 -23.89 14.09 -17.91
N LYS A 92 -25.07 13.91 -18.51
CA LYS A 92 -25.22 13.44 -19.89
C LYS A 92 -24.75 14.48 -20.91
N GLU A 93 -24.87 15.76 -20.59
CA GLU A 93 -24.38 16.86 -21.44
C GLU A 93 -22.85 16.88 -21.54
N PHE A 94 -22.15 16.35 -20.52
CA PHE A 94 -20.70 16.25 -20.45
C PHE A 94 -20.14 14.85 -20.77
N SER A 95 -21.01 13.87 -21.02
CA SER A 95 -20.58 12.49 -21.27
C SER A 95 -20.01 12.35 -22.68
N GLU A 96 -18.68 12.30 -22.79
CA GLU A 96 -18.00 11.84 -24.00
C GLU A 96 -18.25 10.33 -24.24
N GLU A 97 -18.09 9.86 -25.49
CA GLU A 97 -18.36 8.48 -25.92
C GLU A 97 -17.60 7.39 -25.14
N HIS A 98 -16.52 7.78 -24.43
CA HIS A 98 -15.62 6.87 -23.71
C HIS A 98 -15.81 6.88 -22.19
N LEU A 99 -16.76 7.64 -21.65
CA LEU A 99 -17.02 7.69 -20.20
C LEU A 99 -18.10 6.68 -19.78
N PRO A 100 -17.94 6.04 -18.60
CA PRO A 100 -18.96 5.15 -18.07
C PRO A 100 -20.27 5.91 -17.79
N LYS A 101 -21.40 5.29 -18.17
CA LYS A 101 -22.74 5.87 -17.96
C LYS A 101 -23.04 5.97 -16.47
N ILE A 102 -23.23 7.18 -15.98
CA ILE A 102 -23.63 7.43 -14.58
C ILE A 102 -25.10 7.03 -14.40
N THR A 103 -25.39 6.22 -13.39
CA THR A 103 -26.74 5.74 -13.07
C THR A 103 -27.47 6.68 -12.11
N LEU A 104 -28.80 6.62 -12.08
CA LEU A 104 -29.60 7.41 -11.14
C LEU A 104 -29.29 7.03 -9.67
N GLU A 105 -28.98 5.77 -9.42
CA GLU A 105 -28.59 5.29 -8.09
C GLU A 105 -27.26 5.88 -7.64
N GLN A 106 -26.26 5.95 -8.52
CA GLN A 106 -25.01 6.63 -8.24
C GLN A 106 -25.23 8.12 -7.92
N CYS A 107 -26.12 8.80 -8.65
CA CYS A 107 -26.49 10.18 -8.33
C CYS A 107 -27.17 10.31 -6.95
N LYS A 108 -28.07 9.38 -6.58
CA LYS A 108 -28.68 9.35 -5.24
C LYS A 108 -27.63 9.15 -4.15
N ASN A 109 -26.74 8.17 -4.33
CA ASN A 109 -25.65 7.88 -3.39
C ASN A 109 -24.68 9.06 -3.26
N PHE A 110 -24.40 9.74 -4.36
CA PHE A 110 -23.63 10.99 -4.36
C PHE A 110 -24.32 12.08 -3.56
N CYS A 111 -25.59 12.40 -3.84
CA CYS A 111 -26.35 13.43 -3.12
C CYS A 111 -26.41 13.12 -1.61
N LYS A 112 -26.66 11.86 -1.23
CA LYS A 112 -26.71 11.41 0.17
C LYS A 112 -25.37 11.55 0.90
N ASN A 113 -24.25 11.45 0.18
CA ASN A 113 -22.90 11.47 0.77
C ASN A 113 -22.05 12.67 0.36
N ALA A 114 -22.64 13.70 -0.26
CA ALA A 114 -21.89 14.83 -0.83
C ALA A 114 -21.01 15.55 0.20
N SER A 115 -21.46 15.63 1.45
CA SER A 115 -20.70 16.23 2.57
C SER A 115 -19.56 15.35 3.11
N LYS A 116 -19.49 14.08 2.70
CA LYS A 116 -18.53 13.07 3.18
C LYS A 116 -17.55 12.64 2.09
N ILE A 117 -17.55 13.30 0.94
CA ILE A 117 -16.62 12.99 -0.14
C ILE A 117 -15.20 13.23 0.36
N ALA A 118 -14.38 12.19 0.27
CA ALA A 118 -12.96 12.22 0.59
C ALA A 118 -12.16 11.88 -0.67
N VAL A 119 -11.09 12.64 -0.89
CA VAL A 119 -10.13 12.38 -1.97
C VAL A 119 -8.76 12.28 -1.34
N GLN A 120 -8.08 11.16 -1.56
CA GLN A 120 -6.73 10.93 -1.09
C GLN A 120 -5.77 10.86 -2.27
N TYR A 121 -4.69 11.64 -2.17
CA TYR A 121 -3.58 11.59 -3.11
C TYR A 121 -2.41 10.91 -2.40
N GLY A 122 -2.00 9.75 -2.92
CA GLY A 122 -0.81 9.05 -2.44
C GLY A 122 0.47 9.84 -2.75
N THR A 123 1.56 9.51 -2.06
CA THR A 123 2.90 9.96 -2.45
C THR A 123 3.61 8.83 -3.19
N SER A 124 4.53 9.17 -4.10
CA SER A 124 5.33 8.14 -4.76
C SER A 124 6.34 7.58 -3.77
N LEU A 125 6.63 6.28 -3.86
CA LEU A 125 7.63 5.63 -3.02
C LEU A 125 9.01 6.30 -3.15
N SER A 126 9.36 6.79 -4.34
CA SER A 126 10.60 7.54 -4.54
C SER A 126 10.69 8.83 -3.71
N SER A 127 9.56 9.44 -3.38
CA SER A 127 9.51 10.65 -2.55
C SER A 127 9.86 10.36 -1.09
N GLU A 128 9.68 9.13 -0.61
CA GLU A 128 10.06 8.71 0.75
C GLU A 128 11.56 8.83 1.03
N PHE A 129 12.38 8.67 -0.03
CA PHE A 129 13.84 8.76 0.04
C PHE A 129 14.36 10.20 -0.03
N ASN A 130 13.47 11.20 -0.10
CA ASN A 130 13.86 12.60 -0.08
C ASN A 130 14.28 13.04 1.34
N GLY A 131 15.46 13.66 1.48
CA GLY A 131 15.97 14.17 2.75
C GLY A 131 15.06 15.19 3.45
N ASN A 132 14.25 15.96 2.72
CA ASN A 132 13.26 16.87 3.31
C ASN A 132 12.10 16.14 3.97
N ASN A 133 11.66 15.03 3.38
CA ASN A 133 10.58 14.19 3.93
C ASN A 133 11.08 13.45 5.16
N LEU A 134 12.29 12.89 5.10
CA LEU A 134 12.98 12.32 6.26
C LEU A 134 13.10 13.34 7.40
N LYS A 135 13.49 14.58 7.09
CA LYS A 135 13.54 15.68 8.07
C LYS A 135 12.19 15.94 8.73
N SER A 136 11.11 15.99 7.94
CA SER A 136 9.76 16.26 8.46
C SER A 136 9.28 15.15 9.42
N LEU A 137 9.66 13.90 9.14
CA LEU A 137 9.35 12.75 10.00
C LEU A 137 10.16 12.78 11.29
N LEU A 138 11.47 13.01 11.21
CA LEU A 138 12.35 13.09 12.38
C LEU A 138 11.94 14.20 13.35
N GLN A 139 11.39 15.30 12.85
CA GLN A 139 10.87 16.40 13.68
C GLN A 139 9.59 16.03 14.46
N LYS A 140 8.85 14.99 14.03
CA LYS A 140 7.64 14.50 14.69
C LYS A 140 7.93 13.47 15.78
N ILE A 141 9.11 12.83 15.76
CA ILE A 141 9.46 11.76 16.70
C ILE A 141 9.60 12.33 18.11
N GLU A 142 8.83 11.77 19.05
CA GLU A 142 9.03 12.03 20.47
C GLU A 142 10.22 11.24 21.01
N PRO A 143 11.08 11.84 21.87
CA PRO A 143 12.13 11.11 22.55
C PRO A 143 11.56 9.93 23.35
N PRO A 144 12.24 8.77 23.32
CA PRO A 144 11.80 7.57 24.04
C PRO A 144 11.84 7.78 25.55
N ARG A 145 10.85 7.20 26.24
CA ARG A 145 10.76 7.17 27.72
C ARG A 145 11.04 5.76 28.20
N LEU A 146 12.34 5.47 28.36
CA LEU A 146 12.84 4.13 28.72
C LEU A 146 12.76 3.83 30.22
N ASP A 147 12.50 4.85 31.04
CA ASP A 147 12.27 4.75 32.47
C ASP A 147 10.84 4.36 32.83
N GLU A 148 9.90 4.41 31.87
CA GLU A 148 8.53 3.92 32.03
C GLU A 148 8.45 2.39 31.92
N LEU A 149 7.41 1.80 32.54
CA LEU A 149 7.14 0.36 32.48
C LEU A 149 5.71 0.11 31.97
N PRO A 150 5.52 -0.35 30.72
CA PRO A 150 6.56 -0.67 29.73
C PRO A 150 7.24 0.58 29.16
N PRO A 151 8.47 0.45 28.61
CA PRO A 151 9.13 1.53 27.89
C PRO A 151 8.26 2.06 26.75
N VAL A 152 8.21 3.39 26.59
CA VAL A 152 7.46 4.02 25.51
C VAL A 152 8.41 4.51 24.44
N VAL A 153 8.21 4.01 23.22
CA VAL A 153 8.97 4.42 22.03
C VAL A 153 7.95 4.88 20.99
N ASP A 154 8.19 6.04 20.39
CA ASP A 154 7.36 6.53 19.28
C ASP A 154 7.46 5.53 18.11
N PRO A 155 6.35 5.01 17.57
CA PRO A 155 6.38 4.07 16.45
C PRO A 155 7.18 4.56 15.23
N LEU A 156 7.26 5.87 14.97
CA LEU A 156 8.08 6.43 13.90
C LEU A 156 9.59 6.14 14.08
N THR A 157 10.05 5.98 15.32
CA THR A 157 11.42 5.55 15.64
C THR A 157 11.74 4.21 14.97
N TRP A 158 10.80 3.26 15.04
CA TRP A 158 10.96 1.95 14.41
C TRP A 158 11.00 2.04 12.89
N TYR A 159 10.18 2.89 12.28
CA TYR A 159 10.24 3.12 10.83
C TYR A 159 11.60 3.65 10.38
N ILE A 160 12.20 4.62 11.10
CA ILE A 160 13.55 5.11 10.78
C ILE A 160 14.58 4.00 10.93
N LEU A 161 14.48 3.19 12.00
CA LEU A 161 15.39 2.08 12.22
C LEU A 161 15.23 0.95 11.20
N LEU A 162 14.03 0.69 10.68
CA LEU A 162 13.82 -0.24 9.57
C LEU A 162 14.59 0.20 8.32
N ARG A 163 14.58 1.50 7.99
CA ARG A 163 15.41 2.04 6.90
C ARG A 163 16.91 1.89 7.14
N VAL A 164 17.35 1.97 8.40
CA VAL A 164 18.76 1.70 8.77
C VAL A 164 19.08 0.21 8.61
N VAL A 165 18.16 -0.67 9.00
CA VAL A 165 18.29 -2.13 8.82
C VAL A 165 18.41 -2.49 7.34
N ASP A 166 17.59 -1.91 6.47
CA ASP A 166 17.65 -2.14 5.03
C ASP A 166 19.04 -1.77 4.47
N ARG A 167 19.54 -0.57 4.81
CA ARG A 167 20.89 -0.14 4.42
C ARG A 167 21.99 -1.01 5.01
N PHE A 168 21.83 -1.47 6.25
CA PHE A 168 22.76 -2.41 6.86
C PHE A 168 22.79 -3.72 6.07
N GLN A 169 21.63 -4.23 5.67
CA GLN A 169 21.54 -5.45 4.87
C GLN A 169 22.16 -5.30 3.48
N GLU A 170 21.96 -4.15 2.83
CA GLU A 170 22.60 -3.83 1.54
C GLU A 170 24.12 -3.84 1.63
N VAL A 171 24.69 -3.26 2.70
CA VAL A 171 26.15 -3.15 2.86
C VAL A 171 26.77 -4.47 3.34
N ASN A 172 26.10 -5.18 4.24
CA ASN A 172 26.69 -6.31 4.97
C ASN A 172 26.23 -7.69 4.46
N GLY A 173 25.24 -7.74 3.57
CA GLY A 173 24.66 -8.99 3.05
C GLY A 173 23.89 -9.80 4.09
N ARG A 174 23.63 -9.23 5.27
CA ARG A 174 22.85 -9.83 6.36
C ARG A 174 22.14 -8.77 7.17
N VAL A 175 21.07 -9.14 7.85
CA VAL A 175 20.39 -8.27 8.84
C VAL A 175 21.20 -8.17 10.14
N PRO A 176 21.03 -7.07 10.92
CA PRO A 176 21.63 -6.97 12.24
C PRO A 176 20.93 -7.92 13.22
N LYS A 177 21.70 -8.60 14.08
CA LYS A 177 21.19 -9.61 15.02
C LYS A 177 21.84 -9.58 16.40
N GLU A 178 23.02 -8.98 16.51
CA GLU A 178 23.88 -9.07 17.69
C GLU A 178 24.18 -7.68 18.24
N GLU A 179 24.47 -7.58 19.54
CA GLU A 179 24.88 -6.30 20.15
C GLU A 179 26.16 -5.73 19.52
N SER A 180 27.02 -6.58 18.94
CA SER A 180 28.21 -6.14 18.21
C SER A 180 27.89 -5.33 16.95
N ASP A 181 26.68 -5.45 16.41
CA ASP A 181 26.21 -4.68 15.24
C ASP A 181 25.92 -3.21 15.58
N LEU A 182 25.81 -2.87 16.88
CA LEU A 182 25.47 -1.54 17.38
C LEU A 182 26.33 -0.42 16.76
N ARG A 183 27.64 -0.63 16.69
CA ARG A 183 28.57 0.39 16.15
C ARG A 183 28.25 0.70 14.69
N GLU A 184 27.98 -0.34 13.92
CA GLU A 184 27.73 -0.21 12.48
C GLU A 184 26.33 0.34 12.21
N MET A 185 25.33 -0.09 12.97
CA MET A 185 23.99 0.50 12.96
C MET A 185 24.02 1.99 13.26
N LYS A 186 24.81 2.43 14.26
CA LYS A 186 24.99 3.86 14.57
C LYS A 186 25.66 4.63 13.43
N ARG A 187 26.64 4.02 12.75
CA ARG A 187 27.30 4.63 11.58
C ARG A 187 26.29 4.88 10.46
N ILE A 188 25.52 3.86 10.08
CA ILE A 188 24.52 3.94 9.01
C ILE A 188 23.38 4.90 9.39
N LEU A 189 22.94 4.89 10.64
CA LEU A 189 21.97 5.86 11.15
C LEU A 189 22.51 7.30 11.01
N GLY A 190 23.77 7.54 11.37
CA GLY A 190 24.40 8.86 11.19
C GLY A 190 24.44 9.31 9.72
N GLU A 191 24.69 8.38 8.79
CA GLU A 191 24.65 8.64 7.35
C GLU A 191 23.24 8.98 6.85
N LEU A 192 22.23 8.22 7.29
CA LEU A 192 20.82 8.48 6.99
C LEU A 192 20.40 9.86 7.52
N LEU A 193 20.73 10.19 8.76
CA LEU A 193 20.44 11.51 9.34
C LEU A 193 21.19 12.64 8.60
N GLY A 194 22.37 12.35 8.04
CA GLY A 194 23.14 13.28 7.21
C GLY A 194 22.40 13.77 5.96
N GLU A 195 21.49 12.97 5.41
CA GLU A 195 20.68 13.33 4.23
C GLU A 195 19.73 14.49 4.49
N THR A 196 19.36 14.71 5.75
CA THR A 196 18.50 15.83 6.17
C THR A 196 19.20 17.19 6.06
N LYS A 197 20.54 17.19 6.01
CA LYS A 197 21.39 18.40 6.09
C LYS A 197 21.08 19.29 7.31
N ASP A 198 20.50 18.72 8.37
CA ASP A 198 20.12 19.41 9.59
C ASP A 198 21.05 19.03 10.75
N SER A 199 22.01 19.92 11.03
CA SER A 199 23.01 19.72 12.08
C SER A 199 22.41 19.55 13.49
N GLU A 200 21.21 20.07 13.75
CA GLU A 200 20.55 19.93 15.05
C GLU A 200 19.90 18.55 15.20
N LEU A 201 19.29 18.01 14.15
CA LEU A 201 18.77 16.63 14.15
C LEU A 201 19.90 15.61 14.34
N ILE A 202 21.03 15.82 13.68
CA ILE A 202 22.21 14.94 13.83
C ILE A 202 22.71 14.93 15.28
N LYS A 203 22.76 16.10 15.95
CA LYS A 203 23.14 16.17 17.38
C LYS A 203 22.14 15.48 18.30
N LYS A 204 20.86 15.44 17.93
CA LYS A 204 19.80 14.77 18.68
C LYS A 204 19.76 13.26 18.46
N GLN A 205 20.62 12.70 17.60
CA GLN A 205 20.66 11.26 17.31
C GLN A 205 20.63 10.40 18.57
N GLU A 206 21.51 10.65 19.55
CA GLU A 206 21.58 9.82 20.76
C GLU A 206 20.33 9.96 21.65
N GLN A 207 19.66 11.12 21.59
CA GLN A 207 18.43 11.36 22.35
C GLN A 207 17.25 10.61 21.74
N LEU A 208 17.16 10.57 20.40
CA LEU A 208 16.06 9.91 19.68
C LEU A 208 16.30 8.41 19.50
N PHE A 209 17.55 8.00 19.30
CA PHE A 209 17.97 6.65 18.97
C PHE A 209 19.08 6.18 19.92
N SER A 210 18.73 6.05 21.19
CA SER A 210 19.68 5.55 22.21
C SER A 210 20.18 4.14 21.90
N ASP A 211 21.35 3.79 22.47
CA ASP A 211 21.94 2.44 22.37
C ASP A 211 20.93 1.31 22.62
N GLN A 212 20.07 1.46 23.63
CA GLN A 212 19.10 0.43 24.01
C GLN A 212 18.09 0.16 22.90
N ILE A 213 17.64 1.18 22.18
CA ILE A 213 16.67 1.04 21.09
C ILE A 213 17.34 0.41 19.87
N ILE A 214 18.58 0.80 19.57
CA ILE A 214 19.33 0.22 18.46
C ILE A 214 19.65 -1.25 18.74
N VAL A 215 20.01 -1.60 19.98
CA VAL A 215 20.17 -3.00 20.40
C VAL A 215 18.84 -3.76 20.28
N GLU A 216 17.71 -3.13 20.61
CA GLU A 216 16.39 -3.77 20.52
C GLU A 216 16.00 -4.12 19.09
N ILE A 217 16.21 -3.22 18.11
CA ILE A 217 15.97 -3.55 16.69
C ILE A 217 16.92 -4.67 16.19
N CYS A 218 18.17 -4.71 16.68
CA CYS A 218 19.08 -5.83 16.39
C CYS A 218 18.55 -7.13 17.00
N ARG A 219 18.03 -7.09 18.23
CA ARG A 219 17.45 -8.25 18.93
C ARG A 219 16.25 -8.84 18.20
N PHE A 220 15.46 -8.02 17.50
CA PHE A 220 14.36 -8.54 16.66
C PHE A 220 14.89 -9.49 15.58
N GLY A 221 16.09 -9.24 15.05
CA GLY A 221 16.81 -10.14 14.17
C GLY A 221 16.05 -10.53 12.89
N ALA A 222 15.20 -9.63 12.40
CA ALA A 222 14.25 -9.84 11.31
C ALA A 222 13.28 -11.02 11.53
N SER A 223 12.87 -11.26 12.78
CA SER A 223 11.90 -12.30 13.12
C SER A 223 10.47 -11.87 12.78
N GLU A 224 9.69 -12.79 12.23
CA GLU A 224 8.27 -12.61 11.93
C GLU A 224 7.40 -13.32 12.97
N LEU A 225 7.02 -12.62 14.02
CA LEU A 225 6.18 -13.20 15.08
C LEU A 225 4.74 -13.35 14.61
N HIS A 226 4.18 -14.56 14.73
CA HIS A 226 2.82 -14.88 14.28
C HIS A 226 1.75 -13.88 14.74
N VAL A 227 1.81 -13.44 16.00
CA VAL A 227 0.84 -12.48 16.56
C VAL A 227 0.94 -11.11 15.87
N ILE A 228 2.16 -10.63 15.59
CA ILE A 228 2.38 -9.37 14.89
C ILE A 228 1.92 -9.51 13.43
N SER A 229 2.29 -10.60 12.77
CA SER A 229 1.86 -10.88 11.38
C SER A 229 0.34 -10.98 11.26
N ALA A 230 -0.35 -11.56 12.25
CA ALA A 230 -1.81 -11.64 12.26
C ALA A 230 -2.47 -10.27 12.39
N ILE A 231 -1.94 -9.39 13.25
CA ILE A 231 -2.44 -8.01 13.40
C ILE A 231 -2.23 -7.22 12.11
N VAL A 232 -1.01 -7.21 11.58
CA VAL A 232 -0.68 -6.49 10.34
C VAL A 232 -1.47 -7.05 9.16
N GLY A 233 -1.64 -8.37 9.07
CA GLY A 233 -2.46 -9.03 8.05
C GLY A 233 -3.93 -8.63 8.10
N GLY A 234 -4.51 -8.51 9.29
CA GLY A 234 -5.89 -8.02 9.46
C GLY A 234 -6.06 -6.57 9.01
N VAL A 235 -5.10 -5.69 9.35
CA VAL A 235 -5.10 -4.29 8.88
C VAL A 235 -4.96 -4.24 7.35
N ALA A 236 -3.99 -4.95 6.78
CA ALA A 236 -3.76 -4.96 5.35
C ALA A 236 -4.96 -5.50 4.57
N ALA A 237 -5.61 -6.57 5.06
CA ALA A 237 -6.83 -7.11 4.46
C ALA A 237 -7.96 -6.08 4.45
N GLN A 238 -8.15 -5.35 5.55
CA GLN A 238 -9.17 -4.30 5.61
C GLN A 238 -8.85 -3.14 4.66
N GLU A 239 -7.60 -2.69 4.58
CA GLU A 239 -7.19 -1.65 3.60
C GLU A 239 -7.42 -2.10 2.16
N ALA A 240 -7.17 -3.37 1.84
CA ALA A 240 -7.49 -3.94 0.53
C ALA A 240 -9.01 -3.91 0.24
N ILE A 241 -9.86 -4.28 1.21
CA ILE A 241 -11.32 -4.21 1.07
C ILE A 241 -11.79 -2.77 0.80
N LYS A 242 -11.24 -1.78 1.51
CA LYS A 242 -11.57 -0.36 1.29
C LYS A 242 -11.27 0.07 -0.14
N LEU A 243 -10.10 -0.31 -0.65
CA LEU A 243 -9.67 0.02 -2.02
C LEU A 243 -10.49 -0.71 -3.09
N CYS A 244 -10.87 -1.96 -2.87
CA CYS A 244 -11.68 -2.74 -3.82
C CYS A 244 -13.12 -2.24 -3.90
N THR A 245 -13.71 -1.86 -2.76
CA THR A 245 -15.11 -1.45 -2.68
C THR A 245 -15.30 0.05 -2.89
N ASN A 246 -14.22 0.83 -2.86
CA ASN A 246 -14.27 2.30 -2.77
C ASN A 246 -15.14 2.80 -1.60
N GLN A 247 -15.19 2.02 -0.51
CA GLN A 247 -15.92 2.35 0.71
C GLN A 247 -14.93 2.60 1.85
N TYR A 248 -15.31 3.53 2.74
CA TYR A 248 -14.47 4.06 3.81
C TYR A 248 -13.21 4.79 3.30
N ILE A 249 -12.45 5.35 4.24
CA ILE A 249 -11.22 6.11 3.97
C ILE A 249 -10.02 5.21 4.32
N PRO A 250 -9.17 4.87 3.34
CA PRO A 250 -7.91 4.17 3.58
C PRO A 250 -6.95 4.97 4.48
N VAL A 251 -5.96 4.29 5.06
CA VAL A 251 -4.84 4.98 5.72
C VAL A 251 -4.11 5.84 4.69
N ASP A 252 -3.86 7.11 5.02
CA ASP A 252 -3.09 8.00 4.16
C ASP A 252 -1.60 7.67 4.28
N ASN A 253 -1.10 6.95 3.27
CA ASN A 253 0.31 6.63 3.01
C ASN A 253 0.86 5.46 3.83
N SER A 254 1.31 5.67 5.07
CA SER A 254 2.04 4.66 5.83
C SER A 254 1.48 4.48 7.24
N LEU A 255 1.45 3.25 7.73
CA LEU A 255 1.11 2.89 9.11
C LEU A 255 2.26 2.10 9.71
N ILE A 256 2.72 2.49 10.89
CA ILE A 256 3.67 1.71 11.68
C ILE A 256 2.99 1.27 12.98
N TYR A 257 3.10 0.00 13.32
CA TYR A 257 2.55 -0.60 14.54
C TYR A 257 3.71 -1.10 15.41
N ASP A 258 3.70 -0.69 16.67
CA ASP A 258 4.62 -1.16 17.69
C ASP A 258 3.91 -2.16 18.61
N GLY A 259 4.29 -3.43 18.48
CA GLY A 259 3.79 -4.51 19.32
C GLY A 259 4.26 -4.45 20.78
N ASN A 260 5.34 -3.74 21.09
CA ASN A 260 5.83 -3.61 22.46
C ASN A 260 4.95 -2.64 23.27
N SER A 261 4.66 -1.47 22.70
CA SER A 261 3.82 -0.44 23.33
C SER A 261 2.33 -0.56 22.99
N GLN A 262 1.96 -1.49 22.09
CA GLN A 262 0.59 -1.66 21.58
C GLN A 262 0.03 -0.37 20.96
N ASN A 263 0.90 0.40 20.29
CA ASN A 263 0.56 1.68 19.70
C ASN A 263 0.77 1.66 18.18
N ALA A 264 0.03 2.48 17.46
CA ALA A 264 0.18 2.64 16.01
C ALA A 264 0.13 4.12 15.62
N THR A 265 0.94 4.50 14.64
CA THR A 265 0.98 5.86 14.10
C THR A 265 0.90 5.80 12.58
N SER A 266 -0.02 6.57 11.99
CA SER A 266 -0.04 6.82 10.55
C SER A 266 0.77 8.07 10.21
N PHE A 267 1.51 8.05 9.11
CA PHE A 267 2.29 9.19 8.66
C PHE A 267 2.34 9.27 7.13
N LYS A 268 2.58 10.48 6.66
CA LYS A 268 2.77 10.80 5.25
C LYS A 268 4.15 11.41 5.03
N ASN A 269 4.83 10.91 3.99
CA ASN A 269 6.15 11.35 3.58
C ASN A 269 6.10 12.71 2.88
#